data_AF-E1YJC1-F1
#
_entry.id   AF-E1YJC1-F1
#
_cell.length_a   1.000
_cell.length_b   1.000
_cell.length_c   1.000
_cell.angle_alpha   90.00
_cell.angle_beta   90.00
_cell.angle_gamma   90.00
#
_symmetry.space_group_name_H-M   'P 1'
#
loop_
_entity.id
_entity.type
_entity.pdbx_description
1 polymer ?
#
loop_
_entity_poly.entity_id
_entity_poly.type
_entity_poly.pdbx_seq_one_letter_code
_entity_poly.pdbx_strand_id
1 'polypeptide(L)'
;MLSILETPGGGFWNTYSFDKYIIGLTATGPAQIMSKIDNFLHDGDSIALTIIGGNLIPNHAISLWGFDYESDDKGNITYTDVYVTDSDDNYIGLKRYGLNFYNNKYYLDNFIYNNSKNWYLGSAVALKKAPFSSAKQVPEPSLILLFCIGLFSIAGIKAGIKKK
;
A
#
# COMPACT_ATOMS: atom_id res chain seq x y z
N MET A 1 -15.86 -16.31 -19.67
CA MET A 1 -15.13 -15.15 -20.24
C MET A 1 -14.04 -14.81 -19.23
N LEU A 2 -12.77 -14.99 -19.59
CA LEU A 2 -11.63 -14.66 -18.71
C LEU A 2 -11.24 -13.21 -19.00
N SER A 3 -11.23 -12.33 -17.99
CA SER A 3 -10.60 -11.02 -18.12
C SER A 3 -9.13 -11.14 -17.68
N ILE A 4 -8.24 -10.54 -18.46
CA ILE A 4 -6.82 -10.44 -18.14
C ILE A 4 -6.58 -8.99 -17.75
N LEU A 5 -6.07 -8.77 -16.54
CA LEU A 5 -5.62 -7.48 -16.05
C LEU A 5 -4.10 -7.47 -16.11
N GLU A 6 -3.52 -6.65 -16.99
CA GLU A 6 -2.09 -6.37 -16.99
C GLU A 6 -1.81 -5.15 -16.11
N THR A 7 -0.88 -5.30 -15.16
CA THR A 7 -0.35 -4.19 -14.36
C THR A 7 1.09 -3.89 -14.79
N PRO A 8 1.55 -2.62 -14.73
CA PRO A 8 2.93 -2.27 -15.09
C PRO A 8 3.95 -3.04 -14.23
N GLY A 9 4.81 -3.84 -14.88
CA GLY A 9 5.76 -4.73 -14.21
C GLY A 9 5.17 -6.08 -13.77
N GLY A 10 3.87 -6.32 -13.99
CA GLY A 10 3.18 -7.58 -13.73
C GLY A 10 3.19 -8.51 -14.93
N GLY A 11 3.43 -9.80 -14.68
CA GLY A 11 3.22 -10.88 -15.66
C GLY A 11 1.94 -11.66 -15.35
N PHE A 12 1.60 -12.65 -16.18
CA PHE A 12 0.58 -13.65 -15.87
C PHE A 12 1.26 -14.92 -15.35
N TRP A 13 0.99 -15.30 -14.10
CA TRP A 13 1.74 -16.32 -13.36
C TRP A 13 0.87 -17.53 -13.06
N ASN A 14 0.20 -18.08 -14.09
CA ASN A 14 -0.78 -19.17 -13.93
C ASN A 14 -0.22 -20.50 -13.41
N THR A 15 1.11 -20.67 -13.43
CA THR A 15 1.81 -21.85 -12.91
C THR A 15 2.57 -21.56 -11.62
N TYR A 16 2.58 -20.30 -11.17
CA TYR A 16 3.27 -19.91 -9.95
C TYR A 16 2.29 -19.93 -8.78
N SER A 17 2.64 -20.69 -7.75
CA SER A 17 1.92 -20.63 -6.48
C SER A 17 2.53 -19.53 -5.61
N PHE A 18 1.67 -18.67 -5.07
CA PHE A 18 2.04 -17.65 -4.10
C PHE A 18 2.01 -18.17 -2.65
N ASP A 19 1.73 -19.46 -2.43
CA ASP A 19 1.51 -20.02 -1.09
C ASP A 19 2.73 -19.86 -0.17
N LYS A 20 3.94 -19.76 -0.73
CA LYS A 20 5.19 -19.52 0.01
C LYS A 20 5.45 -18.03 0.31
N TYR A 21 4.73 -17.13 -0.35
CA TYR A 21 4.89 -15.68 -0.26
C TYR A 21 3.73 -15.02 0.48
N ILE A 22 2.62 -15.72 0.66
CA ILE A 22 1.50 -15.29 1.47
C ILE A 22 1.82 -15.55 2.94
N ILE A 23 2.06 -14.48 3.68
CA ILE A 23 2.01 -14.52 5.14
C ILE A 23 0.63 -14.06 5.56
N GLY A 24 -0.24 -15.03 5.86
CA GLY A 24 -1.53 -14.74 6.48
C GLY A 24 -1.33 -14.31 7.92
N LEU A 25 -1.73 -13.08 8.26
CA LEU A 25 -1.94 -12.68 9.64
C LEU A 25 -3.44 -12.66 9.92
N THR A 26 -3.93 -13.73 10.53
CA THR A 26 -5.09 -13.59 11.39
C THR A 26 -4.60 -12.84 12.63
N ALA A 27 -5.05 -11.62 12.85
CA ALA A 27 -4.68 -10.87 14.04
C ALA A 27 -4.98 -11.75 15.26
N THR A 28 -3.95 -12.19 15.99
CA THR A 28 -4.08 -12.87 17.30
C THR A 28 -4.64 -11.94 18.38
N GLY A 29 -5.02 -10.73 17.99
CA GLY A 29 -5.50 -9.62 18.78
C GLY A 29 -5.41 -8.37 17.90
N PRO A 30 -6.49 -7.61 17.72
CA PRO A 30 -6.47 -6.44 16.85
C PRO A 30 -5.55 -5.29 17.36
N ALA A 31 -5.07 -5.34 18.60
CA ALA A 31 -3.96 -4.48 19.06
C ALA A 31 -2.59 -4.79 18.43
N GLN A 32 -2.35 -6.03 18.00
CA GLN A 32 -1.07 -6.42 17.41
C GLN A 32 -1.06 -6.29 15.88
N ILE A 33 -2.18 -5.92 15.26
CA ILE A 33 -2.27 -5.89 13.80
C ILE A 33 -1.34 -4.81 13.21
N MET A 34 -1.32 -3.61 13.81
CA MET A 34 -0.52 -2.51 13.30
C MET A 34 0.98 -2.73 13.47
N SER A 35 1.44 -3.31 14.59
CA SER A 35 2.87 -3.61 14.75
C SER A 35 3.38 -4.68 13.79
N LYS A 36 2.52 -5.60 13.35
CA LYS A 36 2.90 -6.56 12.31
C LYS A 36 2.86 -5.95 10.90
N ILE A 37 1.85 -5.13 10.61
CA ILE A 37 1.77 -4.33 9.39
C ILE A 37 3.03 -3.46 9.23
N ASP A 38 3.44 -2.83 10.33
CA ASP A 38 4.65 -2.00 10.43
C ASP A 38 5.89 -2.78 9.98
N ASN A 39 6.13 -3.95 10.58
CA ASN A 39 7.25 -4.82 10.19
C ASN A 39 7.18 -5.21 8.70
N PHE A 40 6.00 -5.61 8.20
CA PHE A 40 5.84 -6.00 6.80
C PHE A 40 6.13 -4.86 5.82
N LEU A 41 5.64 -3.65 6.10
CA LEU A 41 5.91 -2.50 5.25
C LEU A 41 7.39 -2.10 5.29
N HIS A 42 8.05 -2.18 6.45
CA HIS A 42 9.50 -1.98 6.55
C HIS A 42 10.32 -3.06 5.84
N ASP A 43 9.84 -4.30 5.79
CA ASP A 43 10.43 -5.39 5.02
C ASP A 43 10.18 -5.26 3.50
N GLY A 44 9.34 -4.30 3.09
CA GLY A 44 9.00 -4.01 1.69
C GLY A 44 7.92 -4.95 1.12
N ASP A 45 7.13 -5.57 1.99
CA ASP A 45 6.03 -6.45 1.61
C ASP A 45 4.78 -5.64 1.23
N SER A 46 4.00 -6.17 0.28
CA SER A 46 2.70 -5.57 -0.10
C SER A 46 1.58 -6.13 0.76
N ILE A 47 0.64 -5.31 1.21
CA ILE A 47 -0.38 -5.73 2.18
C ILE A 47 -1.80 -5.57 1.62
N ALA A 48 -2.57 -6.65 1.68
CA ALA A 48 -4.03 -6.62 1.60
C ALA A 48 -4.61 -6.64 3.02
N LEU A 49 -5.52 -5.72 3.30
CA LEU A 49 -6.12 -5.52 4.62
C LEU A 49 -7.61 -5.85 4.54
N THR A 50 -8.07 -6.73 5.43
CA THR A 50 -9.51 -6.94 5.65
C THR A 50 -9.98 -5.95 6.71
N ILE A 51 -10.98 -5.15 6.37
CA ILE A 51 -11.71 -4.31 7.31
C ILE A 51 -13.05 -4.97 7.63
N ILE A 52 -13.43 -4.95 8.89
CA ILE A 52 -14.67 -5.58 9.38
C ILE A 52 -15.67 -4.49 9.67
N GLY A 53 -16.81 -4.55 8.99
CA GLY A 53 -17.98 -3.76 9.35
C GLY A 53 -18.71 -4.40 10.53
N GLY A 54 -19.45 -3.59 11.31
CA GLY A 54 -20.29 -4.10 12.41
C GLY A 54 -21.36 -5.13 11.97
N ASN A 55 -22.20 -5.58 12.91
CA ASN A 55 -23.11 -6.75 12.78
C ASN A 55 -23.95 -6.94 11.50
N LEU A 56 -24.11 -5.93 10.65
CA LEU A 56 -24.92 -5.98 9.43
C LEU A 56 -24.16 -5.53 8.16
N ILE A 57 -22.85 -5.33 8.26
CA ILE A 57 -22.03 -4.79 7.20
C ILE A 57 -21.03 -5.87 6.76
N PRO A 58 -20.98 -6.23 5.47
CA PRO A 58 -20.02 -7.22 5.00
C PRO A 58 -18.59 -6.74 5.23
N ASN A 59 -17.69 -7.68 5.49
CA ASN A 59 -16.26 -7.39 5.51
C ASN A 59 -15.81 -6.93 4.13
N HIS A 60 -14.77 -6.11 4.08
CA HIS A 60 -14.23 -5.58 2.85
C HIS A 60 -12.70 -5.73 2.80
N ALA A 61 -12.14 -5.83 1.60
CA ALA A 61 -10.70 -5.97 1.40
C ALA A 61 -10.16 -4.75 0.65
N ILE A 62 -9.14 -4.11 1.23
CA ILE A 62 -8.50 -2.92 0.68
C ILE A 62 -6.99 -3.13 0.58
N SER A 63 -6.32 -2.38 -0.29
CA SER A 63 -4.86 -2.43 -0.40
C SER A 63 -4.23 -1.38 0.52
N LEU A 64 -3.26 -1.76 1.34
CA LEU A 64 -2.58 -0.89 2.28
C LEU A 64 -1.18 -0.54 1.77
N TRP A 65 -0.86 0.76 1.76
CA TRP A 65 0.37 1.31 1.22
C TRP A 65 1.29 1.92 2.27
N GLY A 66 0.75 2.29 3.44
CA GLY A 66 1.51 2.98 4.47
C GLY A 66 0.68 3.29 5.71
N PHE A 67 1.32 3.85 6.71
CA PHE A 67 0.72 4.33 7.95
C PHE A 67 1.50 5.53 8.47
N ASP A 68 0.84 6.36 9.28
CA ASP A 68 1.51 7.34 10.15
C ASP A 68 1.46 6.87 11.60
N TYR A 69 2.42 7.35 12.38
CA TYR A 69 2.47 7.14 13.82
C TYR A 69 3.12 8.32 14.53
N GLU A 70 2.79 8.47 15.79
CA GLU A 70 3.46 9.34 16.73
C GLU A 70 4.28 8.50 17.72
N SER A 71 5.39 9.04 18.21
CA SER A 71 6.18 8.43 19.27
C SER A 71 6.39 9.40 20.42
N ASP A 72 6.24 8.93 21.65
CA ASP A 72 6.52 9.73 22.85
C ASP A 72 8.02 9.72 23.21
N ASP A 73 8.42 10.53 24.21
CA ASP A 73 9.81 10.61 24.67
C ASP A 73 10.38 9.28 25.20
N LYS A 74 9.53 8.28 25.43
CA LYS A 74 9.91 6.94 25.89
C LYS A 74 9.96 5.92 24.74
N GLY A 75 9.70 6.35 23.50
CA GLY A 75 9.67 5.50 22.32
C GLY A 75 8.40 4.67 22.18
N ASN A 76 7.33 4.95 22.94
CA ASN A 76 6.05 4.28 22.74
C ASN A 76 5.44 4.79 21.44
N ILE A 77 4.99 3.86 20.59
CA ILE A 77 4.40 4.17 19.28
C ILE A 77 2.88 4.17 19.38
N THR A 78 2.25 5.20 18.82
CA THR A 78 0.81 5.28 18.60
C THR A 78 0.55 5.47 17.10
N TYR A 79 -0.01 4.45 16.45
CA TYR A 79 -0.40 4.54 15.03
C TYR A 79 -1.61 5.46 14.88
N THR A 80 -1.50 6.48 14.02
CA THR A 80 -2.51 7.53 13.88
C THR A 80 -3.31 7.41 12.59
N ASP A 81 -2.73 6.87 11.52
CA ASP A 81 -3.36 6.85 10.20
C ASP A 81 -2.94 5.65 9.35
N VAL A 82 -3.75 5.31 8.35
CA VAL A 82 -3.42 4.35 7.28
C VAL A 82 -3.69 4.95 5.92
N TYR A 83 -2.88 4.54 4.94
CA TYR A 83 -2.97 4.96 3.55
C TYR A 83 -3.36 3.79 2.66
N VAL A 84 -4.51 3.87 2.00
CA VAL A 84 -5.13 2.73 1.31
C VAL A 84 -5.65 3.09 -0.07
N THR A 85 -5.82 2.08 -0.92
CA THR A 85 -6.67 2.15 -2.10
C THR A 85 -7.77 1.10 -2.01
N ASP A 86 -8.96 1.46 -2.46
CA ASP A 86 -10.18 0.65 -2.37
C ASP A 86 -10.81 0.53 -3.76
N SER A 87 -11.17 -0.69 -4.17
CA SER A 87 -11.80 -0.96 -5.47
C SER A 87 -13.23 -0.45 -5.57
N ASP A 88 -13.91 -0.28 -4.44
CA ASP A 88 -15.33 0.04 -4.37
C ASP A 88 -15.57 1.55 -4.21
N ASP A 89 -14.48 2.30 -4.04
CA ASP A 89 -14.51 3.75 -3.97
C ASP A 89 -14.59 4.37 -5.37
N ASN A 90 -15.49 5.33 -5.56
CA ASN A 90 -15.53 6.19 -6.76
C ASN A 90 -14.35 7.19 -6.84
N TYR A 91 -13.27 6.94 -6.10
CA TYR A 91 -12.10 7.81 -5.99
C TYR A 91 -10.87 7.07 -6.50
N ILE A 92 -10.24 7.63 -7.53
CA ILE A 92 -9.01 7.10 -8.10
C ILE A 92 -7.84 7.77 -7.38
N GLY A 93 -7.27 7.08 -6.39
CA GLY A 93 -6.09 7.56 -5.69
C GLY A 93 -5.92 6.96 -4.30
N LEU A 94 -4.83 7.37 -3.65
CA LEU A 94 -4.50 6.99 -2.28
C LEU A 94 -5.39 7.78 -1.30
N LYS A 95 -6.09 7.07 -0.42
CA LYS A 95 -6.89 7.66 0.66
C LYS A 95 -6.18 7.51 1.99
N ARG A 96 -6.40 8.49 2.87
CA ARG A 96 -5.96 8.47 4.27
C ARG A 96 -7.17 8.23 5.16
N TYR A 97 -7.06 7.29 6.09
CA TYR A 97 -8.02 7.10 7.18
C TYR A 97 -7.31 7.23 8.52
N GLY A 98 -7.89 8.04 9.41
CA GLY A 98 -7.43 8.13 10.79
C GLY A 98 -7.71 6.81 11.52
N LEU A 99 -6.88 6.51 12.51
CA LEU A 99 -7.01 5.33 13.36
C LEU A 99 -7.39 5.74 14.77
N ASN A 100 -8.44 5.09 15.29
CA ASN A 100 -8.84 5.22 16.68
C ASN A 100 -8.73 3.87 17.40
N PHE A 101 -7.84 3.78 18.39
CA PHE A 101 -7.65 2.57 19.16
C PHE A 101 -8.62 2.50 20.35
N TYR A 102 -9.60 1.61 20.27
CA TYR A 102 -10.63 1.43 21.30
C TYR A 102 -11.05 -0.04 21.39
N ASN A 103 -11.37 -0.54 22.58
CA ASN A 103 -11.77 -1.93 22.81
C ASN A 103 -10.85 -2.96 22.13
N ASN A 104 -9.53 -2.74 22.23
CA ASN A 104 -8.50 -3.60 21.64
C ASN A 104 -8.52 -3.66 20.10
N LYS A 105 -9.12 -2.66 19.43
CA LYS A 105 -9.30 -2.57 17.97
C LYS A 105 -8.91 -1.21 17.42
N TYR A 106 -8.37 -1.20 16.21
CA TYR A 106 -8.14 0.01 15.42
C TYR A 106 -9.34 0.27 14.52
N TYR A 107 -10.13 1.30 14.83
CA TYR A 107 -11.25 1.76 14.04
C TYR A 107 -10.81 2.79 13.00
N LEU A 108 -11.45 2.79 11.83
CA LEU A 108 -11.21 3.75 10.76
C LEU A 108 -12.07 5.01 10.94
N ASP A 109 -11.45 6.12 11.29
CA ASP A 109 -12.13 7.41 11.34
C ASP A 109 -12.46 7.91 9.93
N ASN A 110 -13.63 8.54 9.79
CA ASN A 110 -14.13 9.11 8.53
C ASN A 110 -14.27 8.10 7.36
N PHE A 111 -14.45 6.81 7.66
CA PHE A 111 -14.76 5.82 6.63
C PHE A 111 -16.14 6.08 6.00
N ILE A 112 -16.19 6.15 4.67
CA ILE A 112 -17.30 6.76 3.88
C ILE A 112 -18.59 5.92 3.91
N TYR A 113 -18.50 4.64 4.29
CA TYR A 113 -19.65 3.74 4.37
C TYR A 113 -20.47 3.99 5.66
N ASN A 114 -21.25 5.07 5.65
CA ASN A 114 -22.47 5.33 6.42
C ASN A 114 -22.53 4.97 7.93
N ASN A 115 -21.39 4.95 8.62
CA ASN A 115 -21.19 5.12 10.07
C ASN A 115 -19.74 4.72 10.39
N SER A 116 -18.80 5.66 10.24
CA SER A 116 -17.35 5.47 10.42
C SER A 116 -16.96 4.73 11.71
N LYS A 117 -17.79 4.81 12.75
CA LYS A 117 -17.53 4.18 14.06
C LYS A 117 -17.61 2.65 14.09
N ASN A 118 -18.02 1.99 13.01
CA ASN A 118 -18.22 0.53 12.99
C ASN A 118 -17.17 -0.25 12.21
N TRP A 119 -16.27 0.43 11.49
CA TRP A 119 -15.27 -0.23 10.66
C TRP A 119 -13.94 -0.30 11.39
N TYR A 120 -13.36 -1.50 11.49
CA TYR A 120 -12.08 -1.70 12.14
C TYR A 120 -11.19 -2.68 11.38
N LEU A 121 -9.90 -2.63 11.66
CA LEU A 121 -8.91 -3.52 11.05
C LEU A 121 -9.11 -4.94 11.58
N GLY A 122 -9.41 -5.87 10.66
CA GLY A 122 -9.72 -7.27 11.00
C GLY A 122 -8.52 -8.21 10.86
N SER A 123 -7.96 -8.27 9.67
CA SER A 123 -6.82 -9.14 9.34
C SER A 123 -5.97 -8.51 8.25
N ALA A 124 -4.71 -8.93 8.15
CA ALA A 124 -3.80 -8.49 7.10
C ALA A 124 -3.17 -9.71 6.44
N VAL A 125 -3.00 -9.65 5.12
CA VAL A 125 -2.24 -10.62 4.36
C VAL A 125 -1.11 -9.86 3.70
N ALA A 126 0.13 -10.21 4.04
CA ALA A 126 1.29 -9.70 3.36
C ALA A 126 1.70 -10.65 2.24
N LEU A 127 1.98 -10.08 1.08
CA LEU A 127 2.69 -10.73 0.01
C LEU A 127 4.15 -10.31 0.10
N LYS A 128 5.00 -11.28 0.42
CA LYS A 128 6.43 -11.04 0.49
C LYS A 128 6.96 -10.47 -0.80
N LYS A 129 7.89 -9.51 -0.69
CA LYS A 129 8.74 -9.18 -1.84
C LYS A 129 9.40 -10.46 -2.29
N ALA A 130 9.02 -10.92 -3.49
CA ALA A 130 9.56 -12.16 -3.99
C ALA A 130 11.09 -12.03 -4.10
N PRO A 131 11.86 -13.08 -3.76
CA PRO A 131 13.31 -13.06 -3.70
C PRO A 131 13.93 -13.08 -5.10
N PHE A 132 13.32 -12.39 -6.07
CA PHE A 132 13.89 -12.12 -7.39
C PHE A 132 15.02 -11.11 -7.24
N SER A 133 16.07 -11.54 -6.55
CA SER A 133 17.42 -10.97 -6.53
C SER A 133 18.08 -10.99 -7.92
N SER A 134 17.36 -11.45 -8.95
CA SER A 134 17.80 -11.52 -10.33
C SER A 134 16.67 -11.33 -11.35
N ALA A 135 15.53 -10.73 -10.98
CA ALA A 135 14.68 -10.16 -12.02
C ALA A 135 15.47 -9.00 -12.62
N LYS A 136 16.15 -9.30 -13.74
CA LYS A 136 16.86 -8.38 -14.62
C LYS A 136 16.27 -6.99 -14.45
N GLN A 137 16.97 -6.12 -13.72
CA GLN A 137 16.52 -4.78 -13.32
C GLN A 137 15.70 -4.20 -14.46
N VAL A 138 14.37 -4.22 -14.32
CA VAL A 138 13.50 -3.63 -15.34
C VAL A 138 13.86 -2.16 -15.27
N PRO A 139 14.41 -1.56 -16.34
CA PRO A 139 14.82 -0.17 -16.30
C PRO A 139 13.62 0.63 -15.82
N GLU A 140 13.75 1.36 -14.72
CA GLU A 140 12.64 2.16 -14.24
C GLU A 140 12.25 3.12 -15.38
N PRO A 141 11.00 3.14 -15.85
CA PRO A 141 10.57 4.02 -16.94
C PRO A 141 10.91 5.49 -16.65
N SER A 142 10.90 5.86 -15.37
CA SER A 142 11.29 7.16 -14.84
C SER A 142 12.75 7.51 -15.13
N LEU A 143 13.69 6.57 -14.98
CA LEU A 143 15.11 6.82 -15.21
C LEU A 143 15.40 7.08 -16.69
N ILE A 144 14.76 6.35 -17.61
CA ILE A 144 14.88 6.61 -19.05
C ILE A 144 14.26 7.96 -19.41
N LEU A 145 13.09 8.27 -18.86
CA LEU A 145 12.40 9.53 -19.15
C LEU A 145 13.18 10.73 -18.61
N LEU A 146 13.72 10.67 -17.38
CA LEU A 146 14.51 11.75 -16.79
C LEU A 146 15.82 11.98 -17.53
N PHE A 147 16.48 10.91 -17.99
CA PHE A 147 17.70 11.00 -18.79
C PHE A 147 17.43 11.64 -20.16
N CYS A 148 16.30 11.28 -20.79
CA CYS A 148 15.88 11.88 -22.05
C CYS A 148 15.59 13.38 -21.89
N ILE A 149 14.82 13.79 -20.88
CA ILE A 149 14.48 15.21 -20.64
C ILE A 149 15.74 16.02 -20.32
N GLY A 150 16.68 15.47 -19.53
CA GLY A 150 17.96 16.11 -19.23
C GLY A 150 18.83 16.34 -20.47
N LEU A 151 18.95 15.35 -21.36
CA LEU A 151 19.76 15.47 -22.58
C LEU A 151 19.19 16.49 -23.59
N PHE A 152 17.87 16.55 -23.76
CA PHE A 152 17.25 17.56 -24.63
C PHE A 152 17.41 18.99 -24.07
N SER A 153 17.41 19.15 -22.75
CA SER A 153 17.61 20.45 -22.09
C SER A 153 19.03 21.00 -22.33
N ILE A 154 20.04 20.13 -22.33
CA ILE A 154 21.45 20.53 -22.57
C ILE A 154 21.70 20.83 -24.06
N ALA A 155 21.07 20.08 -24.97
CA ALA A 155 21.20 20.32 -26.42
C ALA A 155 20.55 21.66 -26.85
N GLY A 156 19.41 22.03 -26.26
CA GLY A 156 18.71 23.28 -26.56
C GLY A 156 19.48 24.54 -26.16
N ILE A 157 20.21 24.51 -25.03
CA ILE A 157 20.97 25.66 -24.53
C ILE A 157 22.17 25.99 -25.45
N LYS A 158 22.81 24.99 -26.08
CA LYS A 158 23.93 25.24 -27.01
C LYS A 158 23.51 25.91 -28.31
N ALA A 159 22.28 25.72 -28.78
CA ALA A 159 21.80 26.30 -30.03
C ALA A 159 21.37 27.78 -29.91
N GLY A 160 21.06 28.24 -28.69
CA GLY A 160 20.57 29.60 -28.43
C GLY A 160 21.63 30.68 -28.25
N ILE A 161 22.91 30.33 -28.05
CA ILE A 161 24.00 31.30 -27.85
C ILE A 161 24.63 31.63 -29.21
N LYS A 162 23.89 32.31 -30.09
CA LYS A 162 24.48 33.13 -31.16
C LYS A 162 24.61 34.55 -30.61
N LYS A 163 25.84 34.90 -30.20
CA LYS A 163 26.22 36.25 -29.74
C LYS A 163 25.82 37.29 -30.81
N LYS A 164 25.05 38.30 -30.39
CA LYS A 164 25.04 39.64 -31.01
C LYS A 164 25.78 40.58 -30.07
#